data_AF-A0A8T6WNT6-F1
#
_entry.id   AF-A0A8T6WNT6-F1
#
_cell.length_a   1.000
_cell.length_b   1.000
_cell.length_c   1.000
_cell.angle_alpha   90.00
_cell.angle_beta   90.00
_cell.angle_gamma   90.00
#
_symmetry.space_group_name_H-M   'P 1'
#
loop_
_entity.id
_entity.type
_entity.pdbx_description
1 polymer ?
#
loop_
_entity_poly.entity_id
_entity_poly.type
_entity_poly.pdbx_seq_one_letter_code
_entity_poly.pdbx_strand_id
1 'polypeptide(L)'
;SPRECSEKILREKLEKEFKKTNNSEKLLCNFHCPPYGTRLDICPKIDENLRPVVRFGQVTTIHAGSKAVREFIETHQPLMGLHGHIHESYASEKIGRTICINPGSEYTEGILRGFIIDLTREGVKAYWKVEG
;
A
#
# COMPACT_ATOMS: atom_id res chain seq x y z
N SER A 1 -4.27 10.67 10.24
CA SER A 1 -5.26 11.73 9.93
C SER A 1 -6.49 11.61 10.84
N PRO A 2 -7.36 12.64 10.94
CA PRO A 2 -8.56 12.61 11.79
C PRO A 2 -9.56 11.49 11.45
N ARG A 3 -9.40 10.83 10.29
CA ARG A 3 -10.22 9.72 9.81
C ARG A 3 -9.58 8.34 10.00
N GLU A 4 -8.32 8.29 10.44
CA GLU A 4 -7.62 7.03 10.71
C GLU A 4 -7.97 6.52 12.12
N CYS A 5 -8.42 5.27 12.19
CA CYS A 5 -8.53 4.58 13.47
C CYS A 5 -7.15 4.06 13.91
N SER A 6 -7.03 3.70 15.19
CA SER A 6 -5.80 3.06 15.68
C SER A 6 -5.53 1.74 14.96
N GLU A 7 -4.27 1.34 14.93
CA GLU A 7 -3.81 0.08 14.32
C GLU A 7 -4.57 -1.15 14.85
N LYS A 8 -4.89 -1.15 16.16
CA LYS A 8 -5.71 -2.21 16.78
C LYS A 8 -7.11 -2.27 16.19
N ILE A 9 -7.79 -1.13 16.10
CA ILE A 9 -9.15 -1.06 15.54
C ILE A 9 -9.13 -1.41 14.05
N LEU A 10 -8.09 -0.97 13.32
CA LEU A 10 -7.93 -1.32 11.92
C LEU A 10 -7.79 -2.84 11.75
N ARG A 11 -6.94 -3.49 12.56
CA ARG A 11 -6.79 -4.95 12.57
C ARG A 11 -8.13 -5.65 12.77
N GLU A 12 -8.89 -5.26 13.79
CA GLU A 12 -10.20 -5.87 14.09
C GLU A 12 -11.18 -5.74 12.91
N LYS A 13 -11.17 -4.59 12.21
CA LYS A 13 -11.97 -4.38 11.00
C LYS A 13 -11.52 -5.29 9.85
N LEU A 14 -10.22 -5.38 9.60
CA LEU A 14 -9.65 -6.24 8.56
C LEU A 14 -10.02 -7.71 8.79
N GLU A 15 -9.86 -8.20 10.02
CA GLU A 15 -10.24 -9.56 10.40
C GLU A 15 -11.74 -9.83 10.25
N LYS A 16 -12.58 -8.86 10.63
CA LYS A 16 -14.03 -8.97 10.46
C LYS A 16 -14.43 -9.10 8.99
N GLU A 17 -13.82 -8.32 8.10
CA GLU A 17 -14.08 -8.41 6.67
C GLU A 17 -13.54 -9.72 6.08
N PHE A 18 -12.36 -10.16 6.51
CA PHE A 18 -11.77 -11.42 6.06
C PHE A 18 -12.62 -12.64 6.42
N LYS A 19 -13.31 -12.66 7.57
CA LYS A 19 -14.24 -13.75 7.93
C LYS A 19 -15.39 -13.96 6.93
N LYS A 20 -15.64 -13.02 6.02
CA LYS A 20 -16.66 -13.14 4.97
C LYS A 20 -16.16 -13.92 3.75
N THR A 21 -14.86 -14.18 3.64
CA THR A 21 -14.27 -15.00 2.57
C THR A 21 -13.91 -16.39 3.07
N ASN A 22 -13.93 -17.36 2.17
CA ASN A 22 -13.51 -18.74 2.40
C ASN A 22 -12.21 -19.10 1.66
N ASN A 23 -11.66 -18.19 0.84
CA ASN A 23 -10.47 -18.45 0.06
C ASN A 23 -9.56 -17.20 -0.01
N SER A 24 -8.47 -17.24 0.77
CA SER A 24 -7.49 -16.16 0.80
C SER A 24 -6.65 -16.09 -0.48
N GLU A 25 -6.33 -17.24 -1.09
CA GLU A 25 -5.47 -17.31 -2.28
C GLU A 25 -6.08 -16.66 -3.52
N LYS A 26 -7.40 -16.42 -3.51
CA LYS A 26 -8.13 -15.72 -4.57
C LYS A 26 -8.65 -14.34 -4.12
N LEU A 27 -8.26 -13.88 -2.94
CA LEU A 27 -8.76 -12.64 -2.37
C LEU A 27 -7.95 -11.44 -2.89
N LEU A 28 -8.64 -10.47 -3.49
CA LEU A 28 -8.09 -9.14 -3.78
C LEU A 28 -8.49 -8.18 -2.66
N CYS A 29 -7.51 -7.66 -1.94
CA CYS A 29 -7.72 -6.73 -0.83
C CYS A 29 -7.50 -5.30 -1.30
N ASN A 30 -8.53 -4.47 -1.28
CA ASN A 30 -8.39 -3.03 -1.54
C ASN A 30 -8.33 -2.25 -0.22
N PHE A 31 -7.12 -2.03 0.30
CA PHE A 31 -6.90 -1.36 1.58
C PHE A 31 -6.18 -0.05 1.33
N HIS A 32 -6.81 1.07 1.70
CA HIS A 32 -6.26 2.39 1.42
C HIS A 32 -4.82 2.58 1.93
N CYS A 33 -4.55 2.21 3.19
CA CYS A 33 -3.21 2.33 3.77
C CYS A 33 -2.29 1.18 3.29
N PRO A 34 -1.06 1.47 2.82
CA PRO A 34 -0.12 0.45 2.41
C PRO A 34 0.48 -0.32 3.61
N PRO A 35 0.97 -1.54 3.40
CA PRO A 35 1.67 -2.29 4.45
C PRO A 35 2.95 -1.57 4.87
N TYR A 36 3.13 -1.43 6.18
CA TYR A 36 4.31 -0.81 6.77
C TYR A 36 5.61 -1.52 6.35
N GLY A 37 6.68 -0.75 6.16
CA GLY A 37 8.02 -1.28 5.92
C GLY A 37 8.15 -1.92 4.55
N THR A 38 7.54 -1.31 3.53
CA THR A 38 7.62 -1.72 2.13
C THR A 38 8.02 -0.54 1.26
N ARG A 39 8.21 -0.78 -0.03
CA ARG A 39 8.39 0.30 -1.01
C ARG A 39 7.11 1.08 -1.29
N LEU A 40 5.96 0.61 -0.80
CA LEU A 40 4.66 1.24 -1.02
C LEU A 40 4.34 2.35 -0.02
N ASP A 41 5.13 2.47 1.04
CA ASP A 41 4.82 3.37 2.16
C ASP A 41 5.94 4.36 2.50
N ILE A 42 6.83 4.61 1.55
CA ILE A 42 7.93 5.56 1.68
C ILE A 42 7.43 6.97 1.33
N CYS A 43 7.61 7.91 2.25
CA CYS A 43 7.32 9.32 2.00
C CYS A 43 8.41 10.24 2.60
N PRO A 44 8.49 11.51 2.16
CA PRO A 44 9.35 12.51 2.78
C PRO A 44 9.02 12.69 4.26
N LYS A 45 10.05 12.70 5.10
CA LYS A 45 9.92 13.14 6.49
C LYS A 45 9.67 14.64 6.51
N ILE A 46 8.62 15.07 7.19
CA ILE A 46 8.30 16.49 7.38
C ILE A 46 8.69 16.99 8.78
N ASP A 47 9.10 18.25 8.88
CA ASP A 47 9.35 18.95 10.14
C ASP A 47 8.04 19.52 10.74
N GLU A 48 8.13 20.18 11.89
CA GLU A 48 7.00 20.83 12.57
C GLU A 48 6.34 21.95 11.74
N ASN A 49 7.05 22.48 10.75
CA ASN A 49 6.57 23.51 9.82
C ASN A 49 6.08 22.91 8.50
N LEU A 50 5.85 21.58 8.44
CA LEU A 50 5.38 20.84 7.27
C LEU A 50 6.35 20.89 6.06
N ARG A 51 7.65 21.06 6.30
CA ARG A 51 8.66 21.09 5.24
C ARG A 51 9.45 19.78 5.20
N PRO A 52 9.88 19.30 4.01
CA PRO A 52 10.75 18.15 3.91
C PRO A 52 12.06 18.34 4.69
N VAL A 53 12.42 17.35 5.51
CA VAL A 53 13.67 17.32 6.25
C VAL A 53 14.80 16.92 5.31
N VAL A 54 15.78 17.81 5.11
CA VAL A 54 16.95 17.56 4.28
C VAL A 54 18.17 17.24 5.15
N ARG A 55 18.88 16.16 4.84
CA ARG A 55 20.17 15.79 5.47
C ARG A 55 21.18 15.49 4.36
N PHE A 56 22.38 16.05 4.47
CA PHE A 56 23.45 15.88 3.47
C PHE A 56 23.00 16.18 2.02
N GLY A 57 22.13 17.18 1.85
CA GLY A 57 21.61 17.57 0.54
C GLY A 57 20.53 16.64 -0.03
N GLN A 58 20.08 15.63 0.70
CA GLN A 58 19.02 14.71 0.28
C GLN A 58 17.79 14.79 1.19
N VAL A 59 16.60 14.62 0.60
CA VAL A 59 15.34 14.51 1.36
C VAL A 59 15.37 13.23 2.18
N THR A 60 15.17 13.36 3.49
CA THR A 60 15.05 12.21 4.39
C THR A 60 13.70 11.55 4.19
N THR A 61 13.66 10.24 4.02
CA THR A 61 12.42 9.48 3.87
C THR A 61 12.10 8.64 5.11
N ILE A 62 10.83 8.32 5.30
CA ILE A 62 10.33 7.44 6.38
C ILE A 62 9.28 6.48 5.83
N HIS A 63 9.00 5.42 6.59
CA HIS A 63 7.85 4.55 6.40
C HIS A 63 6.63 5.10 7.13
N ALA A 64 5.51 5.23 6.43
CA ALA A 64 4.25 5.77 6.95
C ALA A 64 3.06 4.82 6.76
N GLY A 65 3.30 3.55 6.45
CA GLY A 65 2.26 2.54 6.25
C GLY A 65 1.70 1.98 7.56
N SER A 66 0.75 1.05 7.43
CA SER A 66 0.09 0.38 8.55
C SER A 66 0.73 -0.96 8.89
N LYS A 67 1.07 -1.16 10.16
CA LYS A 67 1.56 -2.43 10.70
C LYS A 67 0.44 -3.46 10.75
N ALA A 68 -0.80 -3.04 11.02
CA ALA A 68 -1.97 -3.90 10.99
C ALA A 68 -2.24 -4.46 9.59
N VAL A 69 -2.09 -3.64 8.55
CA VAL A 69 -2.16 -4.10 7.16
C VAL A 69 -1.02 -5.06 6.85
N ARG A 70 0.21 -4.75 7.29
CA ARG A 70 1.38 -5.63 7.12
C ARG A 70 1.16 -7.01 7.73
N GLU A 71 0.79 -7.05 9.02
CA GLU A 71 0.54 -8.29 9.76
C GLU A 71 -0.63 -9.08 9.17
N PHE A 72 -1.69 -8.41 8.72
CA PHE A 72 -2.82 -9.05 8.04
C PHE A 72 -2.35 -9.78 6.76
N ILE A 73 -1.55 -9.10 5.94
CA ILE A 73 -1.05 -9.67 4.68
C ILE A 73 -0.08 -10.82 4.97
N GLU A 74 0.82 -10.69 5.93
CA GLU A 74 1.73 -11.76 6.35
C GLU A 74 0.99 -13.00 6.86
N THR A 75 -0.09 -12.80 7.61
CA THR A 75 -0.89 -13.88 8.23
C THR A 75 -1.78 -14.59 7.22
N HIS A 76 -2.60 -13.84 6.49
CA HIS A 76 -3.64 -14.42 5.66
C HIS A 76 -3.17 -14.69 4.24
N GLN A 77 -2.15 -13.96 3.80
CA GLN A 77 -1.60 -14.02 2.46
C GLN A 77 -2.74 -13.94 1.42
N PRO A 78 -3.32 -12.77 1.11
CA PRO A 78 -4.28 -12.67 0.01
C PRO A 78 -3.61 -12.89 -1.37
N LEU A 79 -4.38 -12.93 -2.46
CA LEU A 79 -3.81 -12.93 -3.82
C LEU A 79 -3.02 -11.64 -4.08
N MET A 80 -3.64 -10.50 -3.75
CA MET A 80 -3.07 -9.18 -3.98
C MET A 80 -3.60 -8.13 -2.99
N GLY A 81 -2.76 -7.18 -2.63
CA GLY A 81 -3.12 -5.95 -1.93
C GLY A 81 -3.05 -4.74 -2.85
N LEU A 82 -4.14 -4.00 -2.95
CA LEU A 82 -4.25 -2.74 -3.68
C LEU A 82 -4.28 -1.60 -2.67
N HIS A 83 -3.36 -0.65 -2.81
CA HIS A 83 -3.12 0.39 -1.82
C HIS A 83 -3.07 1.79 -2.45
N GLY A 84 -3.13 2.81 -1.59
CA GLY A 84 -2.95 4.21 -1.92
C GLY A 84 -2.29 4.94 -0.75
N HIS A 85 -2.89 6.04 -0.31
CA HIS A 85 -2.51 6.84 0.88
C HIS A 85 -1.16 7.56 0.80
N ILE A 86 -0.10 6.86 0.41
CA ILE A 86 1.25 7.41 0.25
C ILE A 86 1.48 7.71 -1.22
N HIS A 87 1.27 8.97 -1.59
CA HIS A 87 1.23 9.44 -2.97
C HIS A 87 2.61 9.43 -3.63
N GLU A 88 3.67 9.57 -2.84
CA GLU A 88 5.06 9.55 -3.28
C GLU A 88 5.56 8.13 -3.62
N SER A 89 4.82 7.10 -3.18
CA SER A 89 5.20 5.71 -3.36
C SER A 89 4.52 5.07 -4.57
N TYR A 90 5.09 5.29 -5.76
CA TYR A 90 4.73 4.51 -6.94
C TYR A 90 5.48 3.18 -6.97
N ALA A 91 4.93 2.12 -6.40
CA ALA A 91 5.66 0.88 -6.17
C ALA A 91 4.81 -0.38 -6.21
N SER A 92 5.50 -1.50 -6.43
CA SER A 92 4.97 -2.85 -6.22
C SER A 92 6.00 -3.67 -5.46
N GLU A 93 5.55 -4.51 -4.54
CA GLU A 93 6.39 -5.38 -3.73
C GLU A 93 5.64 -6.65 -3.35
N LYS A 94 6.35 -7.75 -3.09
CA LYS A 94 5.75 -8.97 -2.57
C LYS A 94 5.97 -9.10 -1.07
N ILE A 95 4.91 -9.46 -0.35
CA ILE A 95 4.96 -9.87 1.05
C ILE A 95 4.59 -11.36 1.11
N GLY A 96 5.60 -12.22 1.23
CA GLY A 96 5.44 -13.65 0.96
C GLY A 96 5.04 -13.86 -0.50
N ARG A 97 3.88 -14.49 -0.75
CA ARG A 97 3.34 -14.67 -2.11
C ARG A 97 2.41 -13.55 -2.56
N THR A 98 1.91 -12.72 -1.63
CA THR A 98 0.97 -11.64 -1.92
C THR A 98 1.66 -10.54 -2.71
N ILE A 99 1.11 -10.16 -3.85
CA ILE A 99 1.57 -8.97 -4.59
C ILE A 99 0.90 -7.74 -3.98
N CYS A 100 1.65 -6.73 -3.59
CA CYS A 100 1.13 -5.46 -3.12
C CYS A 100 1.49 -4.36 -4.10
N ILE A 101 0.54 -3.51 -4.47
CA ILE A 101 0.80 -2.35 -5.32
C ILE A 101 0.27 -1.06 -4.71
N ASN A 102 0.97 0.05 -4.98
CA ASN A 102 0.52 1.41 -4.74
C ASN A 102 0.83 2.22 -6.01
N PRO A 103 -0.18 2.76 -6.73
CA PRO A 103 0.05 3.57 -7.92
C PRO A 103 0.72 4.91 -7.60
N GLY A 104 0.69 5.36 -6.35
CA GLY A 104 1.08 6.71 -5.99
C GLY A 104 0.28 7.76 -6.78
N SER A 105 0.77 8.98 -6.78
CA SER A 105 0.22 10.07 -7.59
C SER A 105 1.17 11.27 -7.57
N GLU A 106 1.39 11.88 -8.72
CA GLU A 106 2.14 13.13 -8.86
C GLU A 106 1.22 14.24 -9.38
N TYR A 107 0.23 14.60 -8.56
CA TYR A 107 -0.80 15.57 -8.93
C TYR A 107 -0.24 16.95 -9.28
N THR A 108 0.86 17.37 -8.65
CA THR A 108 1.48 18.68 -8.90
C THR A 108 2.09 18.78 -10.29
N GLU A 109 2.55 17.65 -10.83
CA GLU A 109 3.17 17.56 -12.16
C GLU A 109 2.16 17.19 -13.25
N GLY A 110 0.89 16.98 -12.88
CA GLY A 110 -0.18 16.59 -13.81
C GLY A 110 -0.06 15.15 -14.35
N ILE A 111 0.77 14.31 -13.74
CA ILE A 111 1.04 12.94 -14.21
C ILE A 111 0.06 11.96 -13.54
N LEU A 112 -0.69 11.24 -14.36
CA LEU A 112 -1.56 10.15 -13.92
C LEU A 112 -0.77 8.85 -13.88
N ARG A 113 -0.59 8.29 -12.68
CA ARG A 113 0.01 6.97 -12.49
C ARG A 113 -1.04 5.91 -12.20
N GLY A 114 -0.78 4.70 -12.66
CA GLY A 114 -1.65 3.57 -12.45
C GLY A 114 -0.94 2.23 -12.57
N PHE A 115 -1.74 1.18 -12.38
CA PHE A 115 -1.37 -0.20 -12.66
C PHE A 115 -2.48 -0.85 -13.47
N ILE A 116 -2.10 -1.62 -14.49
CA ILE A 116 -3.00 -2.56 -15.16
C ILE A 116 -2.70 -3.96 -14.60
N ILE A 117 -3.76 -4.71 -14.27
CA ILE A 117 -3.67 -6.06 -13.72
C ILE A 117 -4.46 -7.00 -14.64
N ASP A 118 -3.79 -8.00 -15.20
CA ASP A 118 -4.39 -9.09 -15.98
C ASP A 118 -4.70 -10.27 -15.05
N LEU A 119 -6.00 -10.56 -14.86
CA LEU A 119 -6.51 -11.59 -13.96
C LEU A 119 -7.09 -12.77 -14.75
N THR A 120 -6.77 -13.97 -14.28
CA THR A 120 -7.24 -15.25 -14.81
C THR A 120 -7.92 -16.06 -13.70
N ARG A 121 -8.49 -17.22 -14.03
CA ARG A 121 -9.12 -18.10 -13.01
C ARG A 121 -8.08 -18.69 -12.04
N GLU A 122 -6.83 -18.74 -12.49
CA GLU A 122 -5.65 -19.27 -11.82
C GLU A 122 -4.97 -18.20 -10.94
N GLY A 123 -5.24 -16.91 -11.17
CA GLY A 123 -4.69 -15.80 -10.39
C GLY A 123 -4.21 -14.65 -11.26
N VAL A 124 -3.19 -13.92 -10.77
CA VAL A 124 -2.60 -12.79 -11.49
C VAL A 124 -1.66 -13.31 -12.58
N LYS A 125 -2.01 -13.05 -13.84
CA LYS A 125 -1.17 -13.42 -14.99
C LYS A 125 -0.06 -12.41 -15.21
N ALA A 126 -0.40 -11.12 -15.15
CA ALA A 126 0.55 -10.03 -15.28
C ALA A 126 0.03 -8.77 -14.57
N TYR A 127 0.95 -7.88 -14.23
CA TYR A 127 0.64 -6.53 -13.78
C TYR A 127 1.77 -5.60 -14.20
N TRP A 128 1.45 -4.38 -14.59
CA TRP A 128 2.45 -3.40 -15.00
C TRP A 128 2.03 -1.98 -14.68
N LYS A 129 3.06 -1.15 -14.53
CA LYS A 129 2.97 0.29 -14.32
C LYS A 129 2.54 0.99 -15.60
N VAL A 130 1.64 1.95 -15.48
CA VAL A 130 1.25 2.88 -16.54
C VAL A 130 1.32 4.32 -16.02
N GLU A 131 1.77 5.23 -16.88
CA GLU A 131 1.82 6.67 -16.61
C GLU A 131 1.41 7.44 -17.86
N GLY A 132 0.76 8.59 -17.68
CA GLY A 132 0.29 9.46 -18.76
C GLY A 132 -0.07 10.86 -18.30
#